data_AF-A0A936AU30-F1
#
_entry.id   AF-A0A936AU30-F1
#
_cell.length_a   1.000
_cell.length_b   1.000
_cell.length_c   1.000
_cell.angle_alpha   90.00
_cell.angle_beta   90.00
_cell.angle_gamma   90.00
#
_symmetry.space_group_name_H-M   'P 1'
#
loop_
_entity.id
_entity.type
_entity.pdbx_description
1 polymer ?
#
loop_
_entity_poly.entity_id
_entity_poly.type
_entity_poly.pdbx_seq_one_letter_code
_entity_poly.pdbx_strand_id
1 'polypeptide(L)'
;MLRTLMMATAKAALLSLAIPLSPVWGQNSTIITSTSLGPSGPSGGAGAVSEKNSRSGLLIDHLSARKLETWKSIEELVFAEDKEKQPLHPTLRSMWEWIETSGHKVYVEFMDPKRSSTSTAGVFSIDKVDPRGESHSSVIRLNLFNIDHAAMPEIAGEKGGFIPFSQLNGEERYAEVLGHEMAHAIYILSNPERTSKIFDNVETTNQILLLSNVDRSRGQRPSDMDMRKRITKRDEILLQLEAVAESMEKQVWKELVKSKAIRRKMAGDAIRSAFDGKR
;
A
#
# COMPACT_ATOMS: atom_id res chain seq x y z
N MET A 1 -21.25 14.38 -27.99
CA MET A 1 -20.90 14.41 -26.55
C MET A 1 -20.41 13.04 -26.07
N LEU A 2 -19.42 12.44 -26.73
CA LEU A 2 -19.00 11.04 -26.48
C LEU A 2 -17.50 10.84 -26.76
N ARG A 3 -16.67 11.86 -26.44
CA ARG A 3 -15.23 11.88 -26.71
C ARG A 3 -14.34 12.30 -25.52
N THR A 4 -14.89 12.35 -24.30
CA THR A 4 -14.14 12.77 -23.10
C THR A 4 -13.75 11.61 -22.18
N LEU A 5 -13.74 10.35 -22.68
CA LEU A 5 -13.55 9.15 -21.85
C LEU A 5 -12.32 8.29 -22.20
N MET A 6 -11.29 8.86 -22.84
CA MET A 6 -10.10 8.08 -23.25
C MET A 6 -8.73 8.69 -22.89
N MET A 7 -8.65 9.66 -21.98
CA MET A 7 -7.37 10.26 -21.55
C MET A 7 -6.92 9.93 -20.11
N ALA A 8 -7.21 8.71 -19.64
CA ALA A 8 -6.70 8.17 -18.37
C ALA A 8 -5.90 6.87 -18.55
N THR A 9 -5.24 6.69 -19.69
CA THR A 9 -4.56 5.46 -20.12
C THR A 9 -3.14 5.25 -19.54
N ALA A 10 -2.88 5.76 -18.34
CA ALA A 10 -1.77 5.32 -17.49
C ALA A 10 -2.21 4.88 -16.08
N LYS A 11 -3.40 5.29 -15.59
CA LYS A 11 -3.95 4.86 -14.29
C LYS A 11 -5.02 3.76 -14.41
N ALA A 12 -5.58 3.52 -15.60
CA ALA A 12 -6.53 2.42 -15.84
C ALA A 12 -5.94 0.99 -15.74
N ALA A 13 -4.69 0.84 -15.29
CA ALA A 13 -4.17 -0.44 -14.82
C ALA A 13 -4.62 -0.78 -13.37
N LEU A 14 -5.17 0.17 -12.61
CA LEU A 14 -5.60 -0.02 -11.21
C LEU A 14 -6.94 -0.77 -11.05
N LEU A 15 -7.74 -0.94 -12.10
CA LEU A 15 -8.88 -1.88 -12.08
C LEU A 15 -8.45 -3.33 -12.33
N SER A 16 -7.16 -3.54 -12.60
CA SER A 16 -6.52 -4.82 -12.45
C SER A 16 -5.72 -4.74 -11.14
N LEU A 17 -6.33 -5.19 -10.04
CA LEU A 17 -5.63 -6.18 -9.22
C LEU A 17 -5.32 -7.36 -10.15
N ALA A 18 -4.36 -7.15 -11.05
CA ALA A 18 -3.70 -8.18 -11.82
C ALA A 18 -3.06 -8.99 -10.73
N ILE A 19 -3.69 -10.11 -10.39
CA ILE A 19 -3.23 -11.02 -9.36
C ILE A 19 -1.72 -11.13 -9.50
N PRO A 20 -0.92 -10.49 -8.62
CA PRO A 20 0.47 -10.85 -8.57
C PRO A 20 0.42 -12.29 -8.05
N LEU A 21 0.92 -13.22 -8.85
CA LEU A 21 1.22 -14.58 -8.44
C LEU A 21 2.17 -14.49 -7.25
N SER A 22 1.63 -14.26 -6.05
CA SER A 22 2.37 -14.54 -4.84
C SER A 22 2.47 -16.06 -4.82
N PRO A 23 3.68 -16.64 -4.83
CA PRO A 23 3.81 -18.03 -4.42
C PRO A 23 3.16 -18.09 -3.04
N VAL A 24 2.29 -19.06 -2.83
CA VAL A 24 1.88 -19.46 -1.49
C VAL A 24 3.17 -19.87 -0.78
N TRP A 25 3.81 -18.92 -0.10
CA TRP A 25 4.94 -19.22 0.76
C TRP A 25 4.35 -19.95 1.96
N GLY A 26 4.56 -21.26 1.95
CA GLY A 26 4.17 -22.27 2.94
C GLY A 26 3.66 -21.74 4.27
N GLN A 27 2.34 -21.70 4.41
CA GLN A 27 1.74 -22.20 5.64
C GLN A 27 1.62 -23.72 5.51
N ASN A 28 2.55 -24.44 6.13
CA ASN A 28 2.26 -25.78 6.61
C ASN A 28 1.22 -25.64 7.74
N SER A 29 -0.04 -25.43 7.35
CA SER A 29 -1.17 -25.67 8.24
C SER A 29 -1.46 -27.16 8.12
N THR A 30 -0.75 -27.95 8.94
CA THR A 30 -1.19 -29.30 9.26
C THR A 30 -2.61 -29.19 9.80
N ILE A 31 -3.59 -29.59 9.01
CA ILE A 31 -4.96 -29.82 9.48
C ILE A 31 -4.87 -31.05 10.39
N ILE A 32 -4.72 -30.82 11.68
CA ILE A 32 -4.96 -31.84 12.70
C ILE A 32 -6.46 -31.83 12.96
N THR A 33 -7.18 -32.74 12.31
CA THR A 33 -8.51 -33.16 12.74
C THR A 33 -8.34 -34.09 13.94
N SER A 34 -8.36 -33.53 15.15
CA SER A 34 -8.43 -34.30 16.39
C SER A 34 -9.86 -34.33 16.90
N THR A 35 -10.60 -35.36 16.49
CA THR A 35 -11.80 -35.81 17.20
C THR A 35 -11.36 -36.75 18.32
N SER A 36 -11.42 -36.30 19.57
CA SER A 36 -11.45 -37.24 20.72
C SER A 36 -12.17 -36.62 21.92
N LEU A 37 -13.30 -37.21 22.26
CA LEU A 37 -13.99 -37.09 23.55
C LEU A 37 -13.22 -37.90 24.61
N GLY A 38 -12.95 -37.32 25.78
CA GLY A 38 -12.59 -38.06 27.00
C GLY A 38 -11.65 -37.33 27.97
N PRO A 39 -11.74 -37.59 29.29
CA PRO A 39 -11.76 -36.51 30.29
C PRO A 39 -10.56 -36.41 31.25
N SER A 40 -10.41 -35.20 31.80
CA SER A 40 -9.90 -34.83 33.14
C SER A 40 -8.56 -35.40 33.64
N GLY A 41 -7.56 -34.51 33.74
CA GLY A 41 -6.41 -34.61 34.65
C GLY A 41 -5.84 -33.21 34.95
N PRO A 42 -5.51 -32.87 36.22
CA PRO A 42 -5.11 -31.51 36.59
C PRO A 42 -3.58 -31.32 36.72
N SER A 43 -3.19 -30.05 36.62
CA SER A 43 -1.97 -29.42 37.16
C SER A 43 -0.68 -29.53 36.33
N GLY A 44 -0.07 -28.36 36.12
CA GLY A 44 1.37 -28.25 35.90
C GLY A 44 1.78 -27.32 34.75
N GLY A 45 2.03 -26.05 35.07
CA GLY A 45 2.89 -25.19 34.25
C GLY A 45 2.17 -24.12 33.44
N ALA A 46 1.72 -23.06 34.12
CA ALA A 46 1.48 -21.77 33.50
C ALA A 46 2.83 -21.17 33.05
N GLY A 47 3.40 -21.72 31.98
CA GLY A 47 4.38 -21.02 31.16
C GLY A 47 3.63 -19.93 30.43
N ALA A 48 3.60 -18.73 31.02
CA ALA A 48 3.21 -17.52 30.33
C ALA A 48 4.13 -17.39 29.11
N VAL A 49 3.65 -17.87 27.96
CA VAL A 49 4.22 -17.55 26.67
C VAL A 49 4.10 -16.05 26.59
N SER A 50 5.20 -15.36 26.89
CA SER A 50 5.34 -13.92 26.74
C SER A 50 4.89 -13.59 25.34
N GLU A 51 3.66 -13.08 25.22
CA GLU A 51 3.11 -12.55 23.98
C GLU A 51 4.09 -11.49 23.54
N LYS A 52 4.95 -11.91 22.62
CA LYS A 52 6.04 -11.13 22.04
C LYS A 52 5.40 -9.84 21.55
N ASN A 53 5.59 -8.77 22.32
CA ASN A 53 4.90 -7.49 22.21
C ASN A 53 4.77 -7.13 20.73
N SER A 54 3.59 -7.35 20.16
CA SER A 54 3.48 -7.54 18.73
C SER A 54 3.44 -6.16 18.09
N ARG A 55 4.61 -5.68 17.68
CA ARG A 55 4.84 -4.35 17.12
C ARG A 55 3.75 -4.01 16.09
N SER A 56 3.04 -2.91 16.32
CA SER A 56 2.11 -2.27 15.38
C SER A 56 2.83 -1.18 14.59
N GLY A 57 2.18 -0.64 13.57
CA GLY A 57 2.71 0.42 12.70
C GLY A 57 3.21 -0.07 11.35
N LEU A 58 4.11 0.72 10.74
CA LEU A 58 4.80 0.37 9.51
C LEU A 58 5.95 -0.59 9.83
N LEU A 59 5.85 -1.81 9.30
CA LEU A 59 6.82 -2.88 9.54
C LEU A 59 7.68 -3.08 8.29
N ILE A 60 9.00 -2.92 8.43
CA ILE A 60 9.96 -3.02 7.33
C ILE A 60 10.85 -4.27 7.41
N ASP A 61 10.43 -5.26 8.19
CA ASP A 61 11.21 -6.47 8.51
C ASP A 61 11.59 -7.30 7.26
N HIS A 62 10.90 -7.08 6.14
CA HIS A 62 11.11 -7.80 4.88
C HIS A 62 12.01 -7.06 3.88
N LEU A 63 12.49 -5.85 4.20
CA LEU A 63 13.38 -5.09 3.32
C LEU A 63 14.84 -5.57 3.46
N SER A 64 15.50 -5.80 2.32
CA SER A 64 16.94 -6.06 2.29
C SER A 64 17.73 -4.80 2.65
N ALA A 65 19.02 -4.92 3.01
CA ALA A 65 19.87 -3.79 3.39
C ALA A 65 19.85 -2.64 2.36
N ARG A 66 19.90 -2.96 1.06
CA ARG A 66 19.79 -1.96 -0.02
C ARG A 66 18.42 -1.29 -0.07
N LYS A 67 17.34 -2.07 0.13
CA LYS A 67 15.97 -1.53 0.16
C LYS A 67 15.76 -0.66 1.40
N LEU A 68 16.41 -0.97 2.51
CA LEU A 68 16.38 -0.16 3.74
C LEU A 68 17.02 1.21 3.55
N GLU A 69 18.07 1.35 2.72
CA GLU A 69 18.63 2.67 2.38
C GLU A 69 17.60 3.53 1.65
N THR A 70 16.94 2.98 0.62
CA THR A 70 15.86 3.69 -0.09
C THR A 70 14.70 4.03 0.85
N TRP A 71 14.32 3.13 1.76
CA TRP A 71 13.30 3.40 2.77
C TRP A 71 13.68 4.56 3.69
N LYS A 72 14.93 4.61 4.17
CA LYS A 72 15.42 5.72 5.00
C LYS A 72 15.34 7.05 4.25
N SER A 73 15.68 7.09 2.97
CA SER A 73 15.53 8.31 2.16
C SER A 73 14.08 8.77 2.03
N ILE A 74 13.13 7.82 1.93
CA ILE A 74 11.69 8.13 1.93
C ILE A 74 11.27 8.66 3.31
N GLU A 75 11.71 8.02 4.39
CA GLU A 75 11.42 8.43 5.77
C GLU A 75 11.97 9.84 6.07
N GLU A 76 13.22 10.12 5.71
CA GLU A 76 13.83 11.45 5.82
C GLU A 76 13.03 12.50 5.03
N LEU A 77 12.49 12.13 3.86
CA LEU A 77 11.63 13.00 3.08
C LEU A 77 10.29 13.25 3.79
N VAL A 78 9.62 12.21 4.30
CA VAL A 78 8.34 12.32 5.04
C VAL A 78 8.48 13.24 6.25
N PHE A 79 9.55 13.08 7.02
CA PHE A 79 9.83 13.82 8.25
C PHE A 79 10.65 15.09 8.03
N ALA A 80 10.86 15.52 6.79
CA ALA A 80 11.58 16.75 6.51
C ALA A 80 10.85 17.96 7.12
N GLU A 81 11.60 18.79 7.86
CA GLU A 81 11.11 20.00 8.51
C GLU A 81 11.82 21.24 7.95
N ASP A 82 11.16 22.40 8.05
CA ASP A 82 11.79 23.68 7.73
C ASP A 82 12.61 24.24 8.91
N LYS A 83 13.11 25.48 8.77
CA LYS A 83 13.91 26.16 9.81
C LYS A 83 13.11 26.45 11.08
N GLU A 84 11.79 26.45 11.01
CA GLU A 84 10.85 26.68 12.11
C GLU A 84 10.34 25.37 12.71
N LYS A 85 10.94 24.22 12.33
CA LYS A 85 10.53 22.86 12.74
C LYS A 85 9.11 22.52 12.30
N GLN A 86 8.60 23.15 11.24
CA GLN A 86 7.30 22.79 10.67
C GLN A 86 7.49 21.68 9.65
N PRO A 87 6.61 20.66 9.61
CA PRO A 87 6.69 19.59 8.62
C PRO A 87 6.49 20.15 7.21
N LEU A 88 7.39 19.80 6.29
CA LEU A 88 7.29 20.18 4.88
C LEU A 88 6.17 19.42 4.15
N HIS A 89 5.81 18.23 4.64
CA HIS A 89 4.79 17.35 4.08
C HIS A 89 3.76 16.94 5.16
N PRO A 90 2.96 17.88 5.66
CA PRO A 90 2.07 17.63 6.80
C PRO A 90 1.04 16.53 6.51
N THR A 91 0.49 16.43 5.30
CA THR A 91 -0.47 15.37 4.95
C THR A 91 0.22 14.01 4.99
N LEU A 92 1.39 13.89 4.36
CA LEU A 92 2.14 12.64 4.30
C LEU A 92 2.58 12.16 5.69
N ARG A 93 3.10 13.08 6.51
CA ARG A 93 3.49 12.81 7.90
C ARG A 93 2.30 12.38 8.76
N SER A 94 1.14 13.06 8.63
CA SER A 94 -0.06 12.70 9.39
C SER A 94 -0.55 11.29 9.06
N MET A 95 -0.50 10.89 7.78
CA MET A 95 -0.86 9.53 7.36
C MET A 95 0.08 8.49 7.95
N TRP A 96 1.39 8.77 7.94
CA TRP A 96 2.39 7.91 8.56
C TRP A 96 2.16 7.74 10.06
N GLU A 97 2.01 8.85 10.79
CA GLU A 97 1.77 8.86 12.24
C GLU A 97 0.47 8.14 12.62
N TRP A 98 -0.59 8.27 11.81
CA TRP A 98 -1.82 7.51 11.99
C TRP A 98 -1.55 6.00 11.91
N ILE A 99 -0.81 5.53 10.89
CA ILE A 99 -0.53 4.09 10.75
C ILE A 99 0.29 3.59 11.95
N GLU A 100 1.34 4.32 12.35
CA GLU A 100 2.17 4.00 13.51
C GLU A 100 1.36 3.83 14.81
N THR A 101 0.32 4.66 14.98
CA THR A 101 -0.50 4.69 16.20
C THR A 101 -1.82 3.93 16.10
N SER A 102 -2.15 3.38 14.93
CA SER A 102 -3.45 2.72 14.67
C SER A 102 -3.66 1.40 15.40
N GLY A 103 -2.59 0.76 15.88
CA GLY A 103 -2.63 -0.60 16.43
C GLY A 103 -2.61 -1.71 15.36
N HIS A 104 -2.74 -1.36 14.08
CA HIS A 104 -2.64 -2.31 12.97
C HIS A 104 -1.20 -2.60 12.58
N LYS A 105 -0.99 -3.68 11.82
CA LYS A 105 0.30 -4.06 11.26
C LYS A 105 0.28 -3.83 9.74
N VAL A 106 1.13 -2.93 9.27
CA VAL A 106 1.23 -2.59 7.85
C VAL A 106 2.65 -2.88 7.40
N TYR A 107 2.86 -4.03 6.76
CA TYR A 107 4.15 -4.40 6.21
C TYR A 107 4.45 -3.57 4.95
N VAL A 108 5.69 -3.13 4.80
CA VAL A 108 6.15 -2.44 3.58
C VAL A 108 7.13 -3.32 2.83
N GLU A 109 6.85 -3.53 1.55
CA GLU A 109 7.68 -4.33 0.66
C GLU A 109 8.01 -3.57 -0.63
N PHE A 110 9.23 -3.72 -1.14
CA PHE A 110 9.56 -3.29 -2.51
C PHE A 110 9.56 -4.50 -3.44
N MET A 111 8.74 -4.46 -4.48
CA MET A 111 8.61 -5.54 -5.44
C MET A 111 9.89 -5.70 -6.27
N ASP A 112 10.28 -6.95 -6.53
CA ASP A 112 11.39 -7.21 -7.43
C ASP A 112 10.91 -7.15 -8.90
N PRO A 113 11.59 -6.40 -9.78
CA PRO A 113 11.16 -6.22 -11.17
C PRO A 113 11.12 -7.53 -11.96
N LYS A 114 11.93 -8.53 -11.56
CA LYS A 114 11.96 -9.86 -12.20
C LYS A 114 10.74 -10.73 -11.88
N ARG A 115 10.01 -10.40 -10.81
CA ARG A 115 8.91 -11.21 -10.29
C ARG A 115 7.54 -10.59 -10.56
N SER A 116 7.50 -9.33 -10.98
CA SER A 116 6.25 -8.63 -11.26
C SER A 116 6.07 -8.42 -12.76
N SER A 117 5.04 -9.04 -13.34
CA SER A 117 4.52 -8.69 -14.66
C SER A 117 3.48 -7.55 -14.59
N THR A 118 3.28 -6.95 -13.42
CA THR A 118 2.28 -5.90 -13.24
C THR A 118 2.82 -4.56 -13.70
N SER A 119 1.95 -3.73 -14.28
CA SER A 119 2.22 -2.32 -14.60
C SER A 119 1.91 -1.37 -13.44
N THR A 120 1.51 -1.89 -12.28
CA THR A 120 1.10 -1.10 -11.12
C THR A 120 2.32 -0.55 -10.37
N ALA A 121 2.23 0.70 -9.93
CA ALA A 121 3.29 1.41 -9.21
C ALA A 121 3.30 1.09 -7.70
N GLY A 122 2.11 0.90 -7.11
CA GLY A 122 1.91 0.52 -5.72
C GLY A 122 0.66 -0.35 -5.56
N VAL A 123 0.58 -1.11 -4.47
CA VAL A 123 -0.62 -1.87 -4.07
C VAL A 123 -0.70 -1.95 -2.56
N PHE A 124 -1.84 -1.58 -2.00
CA PHE A 124 -2.29 -1.97 -0.66
C PHE A 124 -3.14 -3.24 -0.71
N SER A 125 -2.89 -4.17 0.21
CA SER A 125 -3.67 -5.41 0.34
C SER A 125 -3.84 -5.81 1.81
N ILE A 126 -5.00 -6.36 2.16
CA ILE A 126 -5.25 -6.91 3.50
C ILE A 126 -4.76 -8.36 3.52
N ASP A 127 -3.84 -8.67 4.43
CA ASP A 127 -3.31 -10.02 4.62
C ASP A 127 -4.16 -10.82 5.62
N LYS A 128 -4.52 -10.20 6.75
CA LYS A 128 -5.35 -10.83 7.78
C LYS A 128 -6.33 -9.83 8.39
N VAL A 129 -7.60 -10.21 8.41
CA VAL A 129 -8.64 -9.49 9.15
C VAL A 129 -8.69 -10.02 10.59
N ASP A 130 -8.53 -9.12 11.58
CA ASP A 130 -8.85 -9.42 12.97
C ASP A 130 -10.38 -9.36 13.17
N PRO A 131 -11.02 -10.44 13.65
CA PRO A 131 -12.46 -10.44 13.93
C PRO A 131 -12.92 -9.37 14.93
N ARG A 132 -12.02 -8.91 15.81
CA ARG A 132 -12.31 -7.84 16.77
C ARG A 132 -12.14 -6.44 16.18
N GLY A 133 -11.51 -6.33 15.00
CA GLY A 133 -11.20 -5.05 14.38
C GLY A 133 -10.05 -4.27 15.00
N GLU A 134 -9.29 -4.87 15.93
CA GLU A 134 -8.29 -4.16 16.72
C GLU A 134 -6.92 -4.16 16.02
N SER A 135 -6.50 -5.29 15.44
CA SER A 135 -5.15 -5.45 14.87
C SER A 135 -5.18 -6.20 13.54
N HIS A 136 -5.70 -5.57 12.48
CA HIS A 136 -5.56 -6.08 11.11
C HIS A 136 -4.09 -6.17 10.67
N SER A 137 -3.79 -7.14 9.80
CA SER A 137 -2.51 -7.26 9.09
C SER A 137 -2.71 -6.90 7.63
N SER A 138 -1.83 -6.07 7.08
CA SER A 138 -1.88 -5.60 5.70
C SER A 138 -0.49 -5.37 5.14
N VAL A 139 -0.39 -5.23 3.82
CA VAL A 139 0.86 -5.01 3.11
C VAL A 139 0.71 -3.88 2.12
N ILE A 140 1.63 -2.92 2.15
CA ILE A 140 1.89 -1.93 1.11
C ILE A 140 3.08 -2.42 0.28
N ARG A 141 2.88 -2.61 -1.02
CA ARG A 141 3.94 -3.01 -1.95
C ARG A 141 4.21 -1.87 -2.93
N LEU A 142 5.46 -1.45 -3.03
CA LEU A 142 5.88 -0.46 -4.03
C LEU A 142 6.72 -1.14 -5.13
N ASN A 143 6.40 -0.86 -6.39
CA ASN A 143 7.21 -1.29 -7.52
C ASN A 143 8.07 -0.11 -8.00
N LEU A 144 9.24 0.05 -7.38
CA LEU A 144 10.15 1.17 -7.66
C LEU A 144 10.53 1.25 -9.15
N PHE A 145 10.70 0.09 -9.81
CA PHE A 145 11.00 0.04 -11.24
C PHE A 145 9.87 0.68 -12.06
N ASN A 146 8.61 0.33 -11.79
CA ASN A 146 7.47 0.93 -12.48
C ASN A 146 7.32 2.42 -12.16
N ILE A 147 7.63 2.85 -10.93
CA ILE A 147 7.57 4.26 -10.54
C ILE A 147 8.62 5.09 -11.29
N ASP A 148 9.84 4.56 -11.41
CA ASP A 148 10.92 5.24 -12.14
C ASP A 148 10.62 5.36 -13.64
N HIS A 149 9.99 4.34 -14.22
CA HIS A 149 9.69 4.25 -15.64
C HIS A 149 8.27 4.68 -16.01
N ALA A 150 7.49 5.19 -15.05
CA ALA A 150 6.15 5.68 -15.31
C ALA A 150 6.20 6.80 -16.35
N ALA A 151 5.58 6.56 -17.51
CA ALA A 151 5.50 7.54 -18.58
C ALA A 151 4.71 8.75 -18.08
N MET A 152 5.32 9.93 -18.19
CA MET A 152 4.65 11.18 -17.87
C MET A 152 3.82 11.56 -19.09
N PRO A 153 2.49 11.68 -18.96
CA PRO A 153 1.69 12.16 -20.08
C PRO A 153 2.20 13.54 -20.50
N GLU A 154 2.65 13.65 -21.76
CA GLU A 154 2.96 14.93 -22.40
C GLU A 154 1.66 15.68 -22.61
N ILE A 155 1.10 16.31 -21.56
CA ILE A 155 -0.11 17.11 -21.71
C ILE A 155 0.22 18.57 -21.43
N ALA A 156 0.41 19.27 -22.55
CA ALA A 156 0.15 20.68 -22.72
C ALA A 156 -1.32 21.00 -22.36
N GLY A 157 -1.53 22.00 -21.50
CA GLY A 157 -2.73 22.85 -21.63
C GLY A 157 -3.60 23.09 -20.41
N GLU A 158 -3.73 22.17 -19.44
CA GLU A 158 -4.57 22.44 -18.27
C GLU A 158 -3.76 23.14 -17.17
N LYS A 159 -3.92 24.47 -17.09
CA LYS A 159 -3.34 25.32 -16.05
C LYS A 159 -3.76 24.80 -14.66
N GLY A 160 -2.87 24.07 -13.99
CA GLY A 160 -2.98 23.72 -12.57
C GLY A 160 -3.64 22.39 -12.22
N GLY A 161 -3.77 21.46 -13.18
CA GLY A 161 -4.24 20.09 -12.92
C GLY A 161 -3.27 19.28 -12.05
N PHE A 162 -3.80 18.28 -11.33
CA PHE A 162 -2.99 17.26 -10.66
C PHE A 162 -2.44 16.31 -11.73
N ILE A 163 -1.12 16.23 -11.86
CA ILE A 163 -0.43 15.32 -12.78
C ILE A 163 0.52 14.47 -11.93
N PRO A 164 0.21 13.18 -11.70
CA PRO A 164 1.04 12.30 -10.91
C PRO A 164 2.51 12.33 -11.36
N PHE A 165 3.43 12.32 -10.40
CA PHE A 165 4.89 12.37 -10.61
C PHE A 165 5.44 13.62 -11.30
N SER A 166 4.58 14.55 -11.74
CA SER A 166 5.03 15.76 -12.43
C SER A 166 5.90 16.61 -11.50
N GLN A 167 7.07 16.99 -11.99
CA GLN A 167 8.11 17.73 -11.25
C GLN A 167 8.77 16.95 -10.11
N LEU A 168 8.43 15.68 -9.91
CA LEU A 168 9.01 14.82 -8.87
C LEU A 168 10.05 13.86 -9.46
N ASN A 169 11.08 13.52 -8.69
CA ASN A 169 12.13 12.59 -9.08
C ASN A 169 12.45 11.57 -7.97
N GLY A 170 12.96 10.40 -8.37
CA GLY A 170 13.43 9.35 -7.45
C GLY A 170 12.50 9.14 -6.25
N GLU A 171 13.03 9.40 -5.07
CA GLU A 171 12.37 9.23 -3.78
C GLU A 171 11.11 10.07 -3.62
N GLU A 172 11.00 11.23 -4.28
CA GLU A 172 9.78 12.03 -4.26
C GLU A 172 8.62 11.30 -4.94
N ARG A 173 8.90 10.56 -6.02
CA ARG A 173 7.88 9.73 -6.68
C ARG A 173 7.51 8.53 -5.82
N TYR A 174 8.48 7.92 -5.13
CA TYR A 174 8.22 6.83 -4.20
C TYR A 174 7.32 7.28 -3.04
N ALA A 175 7.59 8.47 -2.50
CA ALA A 175 6.78 9.07 -1.43
C ALA A 175 5.37 9.45 -1.90
N GLU A 176 5.20 9.92 -3.14
CA GLU A 176 3.86 10.14 -3.72
C GLU A 176 3.05 8.84 -3.78
N VAL A 177 3.62 7.76 -4.33
CA VAL A 177 2.93 6.45 -4.38
C VAL A 177 2.67 5.91 -2.99
N LEU A 178 3.65 6.00 -2.08
CA LEU A 178 3.46 5.59 -0.69
C LEU A 178 2.30 6.35 -0.04
N GLY A 179 2.21 7.67 -0.28
CA GLY A 179 1.08 8.49 0.19
C GLY A 179 -0.27 8.00 -0.34
N HIS A 180 -0.34 7.59 -1.61
CA HIS A 180 -1.54 7.00 -2.21
C HIS A 180 -1.91 5.67 -1.53
N GLU A 181 -0.96 4.75 -1.34
CA GLU A 181 -1.22 3.46 -0.69
C GLU A 181 -1.55 3.59 0.81
N MET A 182 -0.94 4.55 1.51
CA MET A 182 -1.29 4.85 2.90
C MET A 182 -2.70 5.44 3.01
N ALA A 183 -3.15 6.22 2.03
CA ALA A 183 -4.52 6.73 2.01
C ALA A 183 -5.53 5.58 1.89
N HIS A 184 -5.24 4.56 1.07
CA HIS A 184 -6.02 3.31 1.07
C HIS A 184 -5.99 2.64 2.44
N ALA A 185 -4.80 2.45 3.03
CA ALA A 185 -4.67 1.81 4.33
C ALA A 185 -5.52 2.51 5.40
N ILE A 186 -5.39 3.82 5.54
CA ILE A 186 -6.13 4.62 6.53
C ILE A 186 -7.63 4.52 6.29
N TYR A 187 -8.06 4.73 5.04
CA TYR A 187 -9.49 4.69 4.73
C TYR A 187 -10.06 3.30 5.01
N ILE A 188 -9.36 2.23 4.69
CA ILE A 188 -9.86 0.87 4.90
C ILE A 188 -9.85 0.52 6.39
N LEU A 189 -8.69 0.67 7.04
CA LEU A 189 -8.43 0.18 8.39
C LEU A 189 -9.10 1.00 9.49
N SER A 190 -9.40 2.28 9.25
CA SER A 190 -10.12 3.13 10.21
C SER A 190 -11.56 2.67 10.53
N ASN A 191 -12.09 1.69 9.79
CA ASN A 191 -13.41 1.14 10.03
C ASN A 191 -13.39 -0.40 9.88
N PRO A 192 -13.56 -1.17 10.96
CA PRO A 192 -13.53 -2.63 10.92
C PRO A 192 -14.60 -3.28 10.02
N GLU A 193 -15.80 -2.70 9.98
CA GLU A 193 -16.88 -3.19 9.10
C GLU A 193 -16.51 -2.99 7.62
N ARG A 194 -15.92 -1.83 7.30
CA ARG A 194 -15.40 -1.52 5.96
C ARG A 194 -14.27 -2.47 5.58
N THR A 195 -13.33 -2.71 6.48
CA THR A 195 -12.21 -3.65 6.27
C THR A 195 -12.75 -5.04 5.93
N SER A 196 -13.66 -5.57 6.74
CA SER A 196 -14.28 -6.89 6.52
C SER A 196 -15.02 -6.95 5.20
N LYS A 197 -15.83 -5.92 4.89
CA LYS A 197 -16.57 -5.85 3.63
C LYS A 197 -15.65 -5.81 2.41
N ILE A 198 -14.55 -5.06 2.47
CA ILE A 198 -13.58 -4.99 1.36
C ILE A 198 -12.89 -6.33 1.18
N PHE A 199 -12.46 -6.96 2.26
CA PHE A 199 -11.86 -8.30 2.21
C PHE A 199 -12.80 -9.31 1.56
N ASP A 200 -14.07 -9.34 1.97
CA ASP A 200 -15.07 -10.26 1.43
C ASP A 200 -15.46 -9.97 -0.03
N ASN A 201 -15.50 -8.70 -0.45
CA ASN A 201 -15.96 -8.34 -1.79
C ASN A 201 -14.83 -8.27 -2.82
N VAL A 202 -13.63 -7.88 -2.41
CA VAL A 202 -12.48 -7.71 -3.30
C VAL A 202 -11.62 -8.96 -3.28
N GLU A 203 -11.07 -9.34 -2.13
CA GLU A 203 -10.12 -10.46 -2.05
C GLU A 203 -10.78 -11.80 -2.38
N THR A 204 -11.95 -12.07 -1.80
CA THR A 204 -12.67 -13.33 -2.09
C THR A 204 -13.11 -13.39 -3.55
N THR A 205 -13.56 -12.27 -4.15
CA THR A 205 -13.91 -12.25 -5.58
C THR A 205 -12.69 -12.51 -6.46
N ASN A 206 -11.53 -11.93 -6.14
CA ASN A 206 -10.29 -12.18 -6.86
C ASN A 206 -9.85 -13.65 -6.75
N GLN A 207 -9.97 -14.26 -5.56
CA GLN A 207 -9.70 -15.69 -5.36
C GLN A 207 -10.64 -16.58 -6.17
N ILE A 208 -11.95 -16.27 -6.19
CA ILE A 208 -12.91 -17.03 -7.00
C ILE A 208 -12.57 -16.89 -8.50
N LEU A 209 -12.20 -15.69 -8.96
CA LEU A 209 -11.79 -15.49 -10.35
C LEU A 209 -10.56 -16.32 -10.70
N LEU A 210 -9.56 -16.37 -9.82
CA LEU A 210 -8.38 -17.20 -9.98
C LEU A 210 -8.72 -18.68 -10.10
N LEU A 211 -9.48 -19.20 -9.13
CA LEU A 211 -9.89 -20.61 -9.10
C LEU A 211 -10.72 -20.95 -10.34
N SER A 212 -11.65 -20.06 -10.74
CA SER A 212 -12.48 -20.27 -11.92
C SER A 212 -11.67 -20.36 -13.22
N ASN A 213 -10.53 -19.67 -13.33
CA ASN A 213 -9.65 -19.78 -14.49
C ASN A 213 -8.94 -21.13 -14.55
N VAL A 214 -8.61 -21.73 -13.40
CA VAL A 214 -8.02 -23.08 -13.29
C VAL A 214 -9.09 -24.15 -13.56
N ASP A 215 -10.28 -23.98 -13.00
CA ASP A 215 -11.39 -24.96 -13.07
C ASP A 215 -12.23 -24.89 -14.36
N ARG A 216 -11.88 -24.00 -15.32
CA ARG A 216 -12.41 -24.08 -16.70
C ARG A 216 -12.24 -25.48 -17.31
N SER A 217 -11.28 -26.24 -16.82
CA SER A 217 -10.98 -27.63 -17.16
C SER A 217 -12.00 -28.66 -16.63
N ARG A 218 -12.79 -28.33 -15.60
CA ARG A 218 -13.58 -29.28 -14.78
C ARG A 218 -15.09 -29.06 -14.77
N GLY A 219 -15.60 -28.06 -15.50
CA GLY A 219 -17.05 -27.89 -15.74
C GLY A 219 -17.89 -27.37 -14.58
N GLN A 220 -17.32 -27.10 -13.40
CA GLN A 220 -18.01 -26.43 -12.30
C GLN A 220 -17.80 -24.91 -12.40
N ARG A 221 -18.76 -24.20 -13.00
CA ARG A 221 -18.75 -22.73 -13.03
C ARG A 221 -19.74 -22.16 -12.02
N PRO A 222 -19.36 -21.12 -11.26
CA PRO A 222 -20.33 -20.21 -10.66
C PRO A 222 -21.31 -19.74 -11.73
N SER A 223 -22.58 -19.52 -11.36
CA SER A 223 -23.56 -18.89 -12.26
C SER A 223 -22.97 -17.60 -12.83
N ASP A 224 -22.98 -17.45 -14.15
CA ASP A 224 -22.45 -16.28 -14.85
C ASP A 224 -23.09 -14.98 -14.31
N MET A 225 -24.34 -15.04 -13.87
CA MET A 225 -25.06 -13.90 -13.28
C MET A 225 -24.54 -13.52 -11.90
N ASP A 226 -24.22 -14.49 -11.04
CA ASP A 226 -23.71 -14.23 -9.70
C ASP A 226 -22.28 -13.69 -9.76
N MET A 227 -21.47 -14.19 -10.69
CA MET A 227 -20.12 -13.66 -10.94
C MET A 227 -20.17 -12.21 -11.42
N ARG A 228 -21.04 -11.89 -12.39
CA ARG A 228 -21.21 -10.51 -12.87
C ARG A 228 -21.61 -9.56 -11.74
N LYS A 229 -22.56 -9.95 -10.88
CA LYS A 229 -22.96 -9.15 -9.72
C LYS A 229 -21.78 -8.88 -8.77
N ARG A 230 -20.95 -9.90 -8.49
CA ARG A 230 -19.76 -9.75 -7.64
C ARG A 230 -18.72 -8.81 -8.25
N ILE A 231 -18.44 -8.94 -9.55
CA ILE A 231 -17.51 -8.06 -10.27
C ILE A 231 -18.00 -6.62 -10.25
N THR A 232 -19.28 -6.37 -10.59
CA THR A 232 -19.86 -5.03 -10.52
C THR A 232 -19.73 -4.46 -9.11
N LYS A 233 -20.03 -5.27 -8.08
CA LYS A 233 -19.93 -4.79 -6.71
C LYS A 233 -18.51 -4.46 -6.28
N ARG A 234 -17.54 -5.28 -6.69
CA ARG A 234 -16.11 -5.04 -6.47
C ARG A 234 -15.69 -3.73 -7.14
N ASP A 235 -16.04 -3.54 -8.41
CA ASP A 235 -15.62 -2.38 -9.19
C ASP A 235 -16.22 -1.07 -8.64
N GLU A 236 -17.47 -1.10 -8.14
CA GLU A 236 -18.06 0.02 -7.40
C GLU A 236 -17.26 0.39 -6.14
N ILE A 237 -16.84 -0.62 -5.37
CA ILE A 237 -16.06 -0.42 -4.14
C ILE A 237 -14.68 0.13 -4.50
N LEU A 238 -14.00 -0.43 -5.50
CA LEU A 238 -12.69 0.03 -5.95
C LEU A 238 -12.76 1.49 -6.40
N LEU A 239 -13.77 1.88 -7.19
CA LEU A 239 -13.95 3.27 -7.62
C LEU A 239 -14.06 4.25 -6.43
N GLN A 240 -14.75 3.86 -5.36
CA GLN A 240 -14.85 4.68 -4.15
C GLN A 240 -13.52 4.78 -3.40
N LEU A 241 -12.76 3.68 -3.34
CA LEU A 241 -11.45 3.66 -2.69
C LEU A 241 -10.44 4.54 -3.43
N GLU A 242 -10.39 4.44 -4.76
CA GLU A 242 -9.53 5.25 -5.61
C GLU A 242 -9.80 6.74 -5.47
N ALA A 243 -11.08 7.15 -5.45
CA ALA A 243 -11.44 8.57 -5.31
C ALA A 243 -10.90 9.20 -4.01
N VAL A 244 -10.88 8.43 -2.92
CA VAL A 244 -10.31 8.89 -1.63
C VAL A 244 -8.80 8.97 -1.71
N ALA A 245 -8.14 7.94 -2.26
CA ALA A 245 -6.68 7.90 -2.39
C ALA A 245 -6.16 9.00 -3.31
N GLU A 246 -6.79 9.22 -4.47
CA GLU A 246 -6.43 10.29 -5.42
C GLU A 246 -6.55 11.69 -4.80
N SER A 247 -7.56 11.92 -3.95
CA SER A 247 -7.72 13.19 -3.26
C SER A 247 -6.55 13.46 -2.31
N MET A 248 -6.08 12.44 -1.59
CA MET A 248 -4.94 12.55 -0.67
C MET A 248 -3.60 12.63 -1.43
N GLU A 249 -3.40 11.80 -2.45
CA GLU A 249 -2.25 11.81 -3.35
C GLU A 249 -2.04 13.21 -3.95
N LYS A 250 -3.12 13.87 -4.38
CA LYS A 250 -3.07 15.25 -4.90
C LYS A 250 -2.54 16.26 -3.86
N GLN A 251 -2.86 16.08 -2.58
CA GLN A 251 -2.34 16.97 -1.52
C GLN A 251 -0.86 16.68 -1.27
N VAL A 252 -0.48 15.41 -1.15
CA VAL A 252 0.91 14.97 -1.01
C VAL A 252 1.77 15.50 -2.16
N TRP A 253 1.29 15.37 -3.40
CA TRP A 253 1.98 15.89 -4.58
C TRP A 253 2.22 17.40 -4.50
N LYS A 254 1.20 18.19 -4.14
CA LYS A 254 1.36 19.65 -3.97
C LYS A 254 2.39 19.99 -2.91
N GLU A 255 2.38 19.28 -1.78
CA GLU A 255 3.34 19.45 -0.70
C GLU A 255 4.76 19.17 -1.19
N LEU A 256 4.98 18.01 -1.84
CA LEU A 256 6.28 17.58 -2.37
C LEU A 256 6.84 18.58 -3.40
N VAL A 257 6.00 19.05 -4.33
CA VAL A 257 6.40 20.05 -5.35
C VAL A 257 6.76 21.38 -4.70
N LYS A 258 5.92 21.89 -3.79
CA LYS A 258 6.13 23.20 -3.13
C LYS A 258 7.43 23.24 -2.35
N SER A 259 7.72 22.17 -1.61
CA SER A 259 8.86 22.10 -0.69
C SER A 259 10.18 21.72 -1.38
N LYS A 260 10.15 21.34 -2.66
CA LYS A 260 11.34 20.95 -3.44
C LYS A 260 12.44 22.01 -3.47
N ALA A 261 12.07 23.27 -3.68
CA ALA A 261 13.04 24.37 -3.67
C ALA A 261 13.68 24.58 -2.28
N ILE A 262 12.89 24.41 -1.22
CA ILE A 262 13.34 24.53 0.17
C ILE A 262 14.35 23.42 0.48
N ARG A 263 14.03 22.16 0.18
CA ARG A 263 14.93 21.01 0.37
C ARG A 263 16.25 21.18 -0.37
N ARG A 264 16.21 21.61 -1.64
CA ARG A 264 17.44 21.87 -2.43
C ARG A 264 18.33 22.93 -1.80
N LYS A 265 17.73 24.02 -1.30
CA LYS A 265 18.47 25.06 -0.60
C LYS A 265 19.11 24.52 0.68
N MET A 266 18.37 23.77 1.50
CA MET A 266 18.87 23.18 2.74
C MET A 266 20.03 22.20 2.49
N ALA A 267 19.91 21.34 1.47
CA ALA A 267 20.98 20.43 1.08
C ALA A 267 22.25 21.19 0.65
N GLY A 268 22.10 22.29 -0.11
CA GLY A 268 23.22 23.15 -0.51
C GLY A 268 23.89 23.84 0.69
N ASP A 269 23.11 24.34 1.65
CA ASP A 269 23.62 24.99 2.86
C ASP A 269 24.37 23.98 3.75
N ALA A 270 23.87 22.75 3.89
CA ALA A 270 24.52 21.68 4.65
C ALA A 270 25.90 21.29 4.08
N ILE A 271 25.99 21.18 2.74
CA ILE A 271 27.26 20.86 2.06
C ILE A 271 28.30 21.97 2.28
N ARG A 272 27.89 23.25 2.20
CA ARG A 272 28.78 24.39 2.48
C ARG A 272 29.28 24.37 3.91
N SER A 273 28.39 24.19 4.88
CA SER A 273 28.75 24.14 6.30
C SER A 273 29.74 23.01 6.62
N ALA A 274 29.59 21.84 5.99
CA ALA A 274 30.50 20.71 6.18
C ALA A 274 31.92 20.96 5.62
N PHE A 275 32.07 21.87 4.64
CA PHE A 275 33.35 22.23 4.06
C PHE A 275 34.09 23.31 4.87
N ASP A 276 33.35 24.30 5.38
CA ASP A 276 33.93 25.40 6.15
C ASP A 276 34.42 24.96 7.54
N GLY A 277 33.81 23.94 8.15
CA GLY A 277 34.18 23.42 9.47
C GLY A 277 35.45 22.54 9.52
N LYS A 278 36.17 22.38 8.39
CA LYS A 278 37.40 21.56 8.31
C LYS A 278 38.70 22.38 8.16
N ARG A 279 38.64 23.71 8.31
CA ARG A 279 39.82 24.58 8.35
C ARG A 279 40.21 24.90 9.78
#